data_AF-A0ABD5TY47-F1
#
_entry.id   AF-A0ABD5TY47-F1
#
_cell.length_a   1.000
_cell.length_b   1.000
_cell.length_c   1.000
_cell.angle_alpha   90.00
_cell.angle_beta   90.00
_cell.angle_gamma   90.00
#
_symmetry.space_group_name_H-M   'P 1'
#
loop_
_entity.id
_entity.type
_entity.pdbx_description
1 polymer ?
#
loop_
_entity_poly.entity_id
_entity_poly.type
_entity_poly.pdbx_seq_one_letter_code
_entity_poly.pdbx_strand_id
1 'polypeptide(L)'
;MEVCGYEFETVGRLDPDRTDAGVVAVETPQPEYEASDERAVHRAGWGPFCRFEVTDPRASRPGVYLVTVDDEAVYVGEAADVGDRFSEAYGDVSPADCFEGGAERVCRVNTNVFHAARAGGDVHVHLHSTADFEGSNEENEALRRIIRGDLLSAFDAAWNRDDGESAANAAVAVDGQRPSGRRGSLGDDAAEATANAATEAIDAASNRGAAGDPTANDAAAESNREGAVRRGSPPSGKYGPLYDYLAGHEFDRVRLSFAELEVVLGAPVPASARNWRQWWTNSEESHPHARSWLRAGYEVASLSLPDELVVFERRPRGRGFGATETVGDD
;
A
#
# COMPACT_ATOMS: atom_id res chain seq x y z
N MET A 1 5.02 13.90 16.81
CA MET A 1 6.11 13.32 16.00
C MET A 1 5.98 13.77 14.56
N GLU A 2 7.03 13.74 13.75
CA GLU A 2 6.95 14.01 12.31
C GLU A 2 7.29 12.73 11.54
N VAL A 3 6.48 12.37 10.54
CA VAL A 3 6.69 11.18 9.69
C VAL A 3 6.39 11.57 8.25
N CYS A 4 7.33 11.32 7.33
CA CYS A 4 7.22 11.70 5.91
C CYS A 4 6.92 13.20 5.66
N GLY A 5 7.32 14.09 6.58
CA GLY A 5 6.99 15.53 6.51
C GLY A 5 5.58 15.89 6.99
N TYR A 6 4.82 14.93 7.55
CA TYR A 6 3.53 15.17 8.18
C TYR A 6 3.68 15.22 9.71
N GLU A 7 3.15 16.26 10.34
CA GLU A 7 3.09 16.38 11.79
C GLU A 7 1.94 15.54 12.36
N PHE A 8 2.24 14.72 13.35
CA PHE A 8 1.30 13.92 14.13
C PHE A 8 1.32 14.35 15.60
N GLU A 9 0.16 14.69 16.15
CA GLU A 9 -0.01 14.88 17.58
C GLU A 9 -0.53 13.60 18.25
N THR A 10 -0.04 13.28 19.45
CA THR A 10 -0.57 12.17 20.24
C THR A 10 -1.95 12.54 20.80
N VAL A 11 -2.97 11.75 20.43
CA VAL A 11 -4.38 11.97 20.77
C VAL A 11 -4.97 10.87 21.64
N GLY A 12 -4.19 9.88 22.05
CA GLY A 12 -4.67 8.87 22.97
C GLY A 12 -3.62 7.82 23.30
N ARG A 13 -3.78 7.23 24.48
CA ARG A 13 -3.16 5.96 24.87
C ARG A 13 -4.27 4.92 24.86
N LEU A 14 -4.03 3.77 24.23
CA LEU A 14 -4.96 2.65 24.25
C LEU A 14 -4.67 1.84 25.52
N ASP A 15 -5.40 2.11 26.59
CA ASP A 15 -5.32 1.34 27.84
C ASP A 15 -6.60 0.50 27.99
N PRO A 16 -6.52 -0.81 27.72
CA PRO A 16 -7.66 -1.70 27.86
C PRO A 16 -8.16 -1.83 29.29
N ASP A 17 -9.46 -2.10 29.42
CA ASP A 17 -10.07 -2.45 30.71
C ASP A 17 -9.36 -3.63 31.37
N ARG A 18 -9.30 -3.60 32.70
CA ARG A 18 -8.55 -4.58 33.50
C ARG A 18 -9.43 -5.18 34.59
N THR A 19 -9.23 -6.47 34.80
CA THR A 19 -9.74 -7.21 35.96
C THR A 19 -9.17 -6.65 37.27
N ASP A 20 -9.79 -6.98 38.41
CA ASP A 20 -9.29 -6.64 39.75
C ASP A 20 -7.83 -7.09 40.01
N ALA A 21 -7.35 -8.08 39.25
CA ALA A 21 -5.97 -8.58 39.30
C ALA A 21 -4.97 -7.75 38.46
N GLY A 22 -5.40 -6.66 37.82
CA GLY A 22 -4.59 -5.80 36.94
C GLY A 22 -4.32 -6.37 35.54
N VAL A 23 -4.82 -7.56 35.25
CA VAL A 23 -4.71 -8.22 33.94
C VAL A 23 -5.79 -7.68 33.01
N VAL A 24 -5.42 -7.39 31.75
CA VAL A 24 -6.34 -6.99 30.66
C VAL A 24 -7.54 -7.94 30.60
N ALA A 25 -8.74 -7.36 30.64
CA ALA A 25 -10.01 -8.08 30.52
C ALA A 25 -10.13 -8.71 29.13
N VAL A 26 -10.80 -9.87 29.06
CA VAL A 26 -11.03 -10.60 27.81
C VAL A 26 -12.50 -10.50 27.46
N GLU A 27 -12.79 -9.87 26.32
CA GLU A 27 -14.14 -9.81 25.76
C GLU A 27 -14.38 -10.98 24.79
N THR A 28 -15.60 -11.53 24.84
CA THR A 28 -16.04 -12.65 23.99
C THR A 28 -17.46 -12.36 23.46
N PRO A 29 -17.62 -11.48 22.46
CA PRO A 29 -18.92 -11.01 21.99
C PRO A 29 -19.65 -12.01 21.08
N GLN A 30 -18.97 -13.06 20.60
CA GLN A 30 -19.53 -13.99 19.62
C GLN A 30 -20.85 -14.67 20.06
N PRO A 31 -21.03 -15.09 21.33
CA PRO A 31 -22.29 -15.71 21.79
C PRO A 31 -23.50 -14.77 21.80
N GLU A 32 -23.29 -13.46 21.69
CA GLU A 32 -24.36 -12.45 21.68
C GLU A 32 -24.92 -12.20 20.27
N TYR A 33 -24.31 -12.80 19.23
CA TYR A 33 -24.80 -12.67 17.87
C TYR A 33 -25.99 -13.61 17.62
N GLU A 34 -27.15 -13.05 17.25
CA GLU A 34 -28.40 -13.80 17.02
C GLU A 34 -28.27 -14.92 15.98
N ALA A 35 -27.39 -14.72 14.97
CA ALA A 35 -27.16 -15.69 13.89
C ALA A 35 -25.83 -16.48 14.08
N SER A 36 -25.35 -16.61 15.32
CA SER A 36 -24.11 -17.33 15.66
C SER A 36 -24.11 -18.81 15.27
N ASP A 37 -25.26 -19.48 15.29
CA ASP A 37 -25.43 -20.86 14.81
C ASP A 37 -25.53 -20.97 13.26
N GLU A 38 -25.72 -19.86 12.55
CA GLU A 38 -25.96 -19.84 11.09
C GLU A 38 -24.74 -19.40 10.27
N ARG A 39 -23.72 -18.79 10.90
CA ARG A 39 -22.52 -18.26 10.24
C ARG A 39 -21.24 -18.78 10.86
N ALA A 40 -20.22 -18.98 10.04
CA ALA A 40 -18.89 -19.27 10.55
C ALA A 40 -18.24 -18.00 11.15
N VAL A 41 -17.47 -18.17 12.22
CA VAL A 41 -16.55 -17.15 12.75
C VAL A 41 -15.35 -17.07 11.81
N HIS A 42 -15.01 -15.87 11.32
CA HIS A 42 -13.88 -15.69 10.42
C HIS A 42 -12.54 -15.75 11.18
N ARG A 43 -11.42 -15.75 10.44
CA ARG A 43 -10.07 -16.01 11.00
C ARG A 43 -9.65 -15.13 12.17
N ALA A 44 -10.05 -13.85 12.20
CA ALA A 44 -9.75 -12.94 13.31
C ALA A 44 -10.91 -12.82 14.33
N GLY A 45 -12.09 -13.37 14.01
CA GLY A 45 -13.30 -13.26 14.82
C GLY A 45 -13.28 -14.06 16.12
N TRP A 46 -12.27 -14.90 16.33
CA TRP A 46 -12.08 -15.68 17.55
C TRP A 46 -11.45 -14.89 18.73
N GLY A 47 -10.92 -13.70 18.48
CA GLY A 47 -10.22 -12.92 19.50
C GLY A 47 -8.85 -13.52 19.88
N PRO A 48 -8.37 -13.33 21.12
CA PRO A 48 -9.03 -12.64 22.24
C PRO A 48 -9.22 -11.15 21.96
N PHE A 49 -10.27 -10.57 22.55
CA PHE A 49 -10.55 -9.13 22.46
C PHE A 49 -10.45 -8.43 23.82
N CYS A 50 -10.41 -7.11 23.83
CA CYS A 50 -10.58 -6.26 25.02
C CYS A 50 -11.41 -5.02 24.72
N ARG A 51 -12.00 -4.41 25.76
CA ARG A 51 -12.58 -3.07 25.68
C ARG A 51 -11.54 -1.97 25.90
N PHE A 52 -11.60 -0.88 25.13
CA PHE A 52 -10.84 0.36 25.37
C PHE A 52 -11.50 1.57 24.69
N GLU A 53 -11.21 2.79 25.13
CA GLU A 53 -11.78 4.02 24.57
C GLU A 53 -10.71 5.12 24.42
N VAL A 54 -10.81 5.93 23.37
CA VAL A 54 -9.98 7.15 23.19
C VAL A 54 -10.82 8.36 23.57
N THR A 55 -10.48 8.98 24.71
CA THR A 55 -11.30 10.02 25.36
C THR A 55 -10.77 11.45 25.18
N ASP A 56 -9.61 11.65 24.52
CA ASP A 56 -9.11 12.99 24.21
C ASP A 56 -10.01 13.64 23.15
N PRO A 57 -10.60 14.82 23.40
CA PRO A 57 -11.43 15.51 22.40
C PRO A 57 -10.70 15.82 21.09
N ARG A 58 -9.36 15.86 21.10
CA ARG A 58 -8.54 16.04 19.90
C ARG A 58 -8.59 14.84 18.97
N ALA A 59 -8.99 13.66 19.43
CA ALA A 59 -9.18 12.49 18.56
C ALA A 59 -10.44 12.61 17.69
N SER A 60 -11.48 13.33 18.12
CA SER A 60 -12.74 13.51 17.39
C SER A 60 -12.61 14.52 16.24
N ARG A 61 -11.78 14.16 15.26
CA ARG A 61 -11.49 14.90 14.03
C ARG A 61 -11.19 13.93 12.88
N PRO A 62 -11.47 14.33 11.63
CA PRO A 62 -11.01 13.60 10.46
C PRO A 62 -9.49 13.63 10.32
N GLY A 63 -8.91 12.53 9.83
CA GLY A 63 -7.48 12.52 9.50
C GLY A 63 -6.90 11.14 9.18
N VAL A 64 -5.58 11.11 9.10
CA VAL A 64 -4.77 9.89 9.04
C VAL A 64 -4.13 9.69 10.40
N TYR A 65 -4.16 8.46 10.91
CA TYR A 65 -3.64 8.13 12.22
C TYR A 65 -2.60 7.00 12.17
N LEU A 66 -1.71 7.05 13.15
CA LEU A 66 -0.72 6.02 13.46
C LEU A 66 -1.11 5.35 14.78
N VAL A 67 -0.93 4.03 14.87
CA VAL A 67 -0.76 3.36 16.17
C VAL A 67 0.73 3.06 16.34
N THR A 68 1.28 3.42 17.50
CA THR A 68 2.61 2.99 17.92
C THR A 68 2.54 2.03 19.09
N VAL A 69 3.50 1.12 19.19
CA VAL A 69 3.81 0.35 20.40
C VAL A 69 5.25 0.67 20.77
N ASP A 70 5.48 1.15 22.00
CA ASP A 70 6.82 1.52 22.49
C ASP A 70 7.56 2.48 21.52
N ASP A 71 6.83 3.52 21.07
CA ASP A 71 7.21 4.52 20.06
C ASP A 71 7.47 4.01 18.62
N GLU A 72 7.40 2.71 18.34
CA GLU A 72 7.49 2.15 16.99
C GLU A 72 6.12 2.11 16.30
N ALA A 73 6.03 2.64 15.06
CA ALA A 73 4.77 2.72 14.33
C ALA A 73 4.37 1.38 13.69
N VAL A 74 3.29 0.77 14.19
CA VAL A 74 2.82 -0.57 13.81
C VAL A 74 1.58 -0.58 12.90
N TYR A 75 0.84 0.52 12.83
CA TYR A 75 -0.42 0.60 12.05
C TYR A 75 -0.65 2.00 11.47
N VAL A 76 -1.22 2.05 10.27
CA VAL A 76 -1.71 3.26 9.59
C VAL A 76 -3.17 3.07 9.17
N GLY A 77 -4.02 4.03 9.54
CA GLY A 77 -5.39 4.09 9.06
C GLY A 77 -5.88 5.52 8.81
N GLU A 78 -7.10 5.61 8.30
CA GLU A 78 -7.78 6.87 8.02
C GLU A 78 -9.23 6.81 8.50
N ALA A 79 -9.78 7.94 8.92
CA ALA A 79 -11.17 8.05 9.31
C ALA A 79 -11.76 9.46 9.09
N ALA A 80 -13.09 9.54 9.08
CA ALA A 80 -13.83 10.79 9.13
C ALA A 80 -13.93 11.35 10.56
N ASP A 81 -13.90 10.45 11.56
CA ASP A 81 -13.63 10.74 12.96
C ASP A 81 -12.71 9.64 13.50
N VAL A 82 -11.61 10.02 14.18
CA VAL A 82 -10.63 9.06 14.72
C VAL A 82 -10.99 8.62 16.14
N GLY A 83 -11.65 9.44 16.95
CA GLY A 83 -12.18 9.08 18.25
C GLY A 83 -13.20 7.96 18.12
N ASP A 84 -14.23 8.16 17.31
CA ASP A 84 -15.28 7.16 17.04
C ASP A 84 -14.67 5.88 16.45
N ARG A 85 -13.69 6.01 15.54
CA ARG A 85 -13.02 4.85 14.93
C ARG A 85 -12.30 3.98 15.97
N PHE A 86 -11.70 4.58 17.00
CA PHE A 86 -11.03 3.81 18.04
C PHE A 86 -12.00 3.34 19.12
N SER A 87 -12.95 4.16 19.57
CA SER A 87 -13.86 3.81 20.66
C SER A 87 -15.04 2.93 20.23
N GLU A 88 -15.72 3.26 19.12
CA GLU A 88 -16.96 2.56 18.69
C GLU A 88 -16.70 1.37 17.76
N ALA A 89 -15.50 1.23 17.21
CA ALA A 89 -15.14 0.11 16.35
C ALA A 89 -13.98 -0.70 16.93
N TYR A 90 -12.75 -0.14 16.98
CA TYR A 90 -11.60 -0.92 17.44
C TYR A 90 -11.64 -1.28 18.93
N GLY A 91 -12.32 -0.49 19.76
CA GLY A 91 -12.35 -0.59 21.21
C GLY A 91 -13.59 -1.28 21.79
N ASP A 92 -14.60 -1.57 20.97
CA ASP A 92 -15.83 -2.27 21.37
C ASP A 92 -16.27 -3.21 20.22
N VAL A 93 -15.61 -4.36 20.11
CA VAL A 93 -15.80 -5.30 18.98
C VAL A 93 -17.22 -5.85 19.00
N SER A 94 -18.02 -5.52 17.99
CA SER A 94 -19.41 -5.96 17.93
C SER A 94 -19.52 -7.46 17.64
N PRO A 95 -20.54 -8.17 18.18
CA PRO A 95 -20.77 -9.59 17.92
C PRO A 95 -20.78 -9.95 16.42
N ALA A 96 -21.43 -9.11 15.61
CA ALA A 96 -21.54 -9.29 14.17
C ALA A 96 -20.21 -9.17 13.41
N ASP A 97 -19.22 -8.44 13.94
CA ASP A 97 -17.92 -8.27 13.29
C ASP A 97 -17.13 -9.58 13.23
N CYS A 98 -17.42 -10.51 14.16
CA CYS A 98 -16.69 -11.76 14.31
C CYS A 98 -17.05 -12.83 13.27
N PHE A 99 -18.14 -12.66 12.52
CA PHE A 99 -18.69 -13.69 11.62
C PHE A 99 -18.43 -13.36 10.14
N GLU A 100 -18.56 -14.35 9.26
CA GLU A 100 -18.40 -14.15 7.82
C GLU A 100 -19.27 -13.00 7.28
N GLY A 101 -18.61 -12.05 6.61
CA GLY A 101 -19.18 -10.78 6.16
C GLY A 101 -19.03 -9.60 7.14
N GLY A 102 -18.52 -9.84 8.36
CA GLY A 102 -18.21 -8.83 9.37
C GLY A 102 -16.87 -8.11 9.17
N ALA A 103 -16.55 -7.16 10.05
CA ALA A 103 -15.37 -6.32 9.92
C ALA A 103 -14.08 -6.99 10.42
N GLU A 104 -13.49 -7.90 9.66
CA GLU A 104 -12.25 -8.63 10.04
C GLU A 104 -11.12 -7.71 10.55
N ARG A 105 -10.96 -6.53 9.94
CA ARG A 105 -9.96 -5.52 10.36
C ARG A 105 -10.20 -5.01 11.78
N VAL A 106 -11.46 -4.88 12.22
CA VAL A 106 -11.81 -4.45 13.57
C VAL A 106 -11.32 -5.47 14.59
N CYS A 107 -11.72 -6.73 14.40
CA CYS A 107 -11.24 -7.85 15.22
C CYS A 107 -9.71 -7.91 15.25
N ARG A 108 -9.04 -7.85 14.09
CA ARG A 108 -7.56 -7.94 14.01
C ARG A 108 -6.85 -6.81 14.76
N VAL A 109 -7.30 -5.56 14.60
CA VAL A 109 -6.69 -4.41 15.30
C VAL A 109 -6.92 -4.52 16.81
N ASN A 110 -8.12 -4.90 17.25
CA ASN A 110 -8.40 -5.12 18.67
C ASN A 110 -7.52 -6.22 19.28
N THR A 111 -7.44 -7.41 18.66
CA THR A 111 -6.59 -8.52 19.12
C THR A 111 -5.11 -8.11 19.20
N ASN A 112 -4.63 -7.27 18.28
CA ASN A 112 -3.26 -6.76 18.33
C ASN A 112 -3.04 -5.79 19.52
N VAL A 113 -4.00 -4.89 19.80
CA VAL A 113 -3.97 -4.01 20.99
C VAL A 113 -4.01 -4.85 22.28
N PHE A 114 -4.88 -5.86 22.36
CA PHE A 114 -4.94 -6.81 23.47
C PHE A 114 -3.58 -7.43 23.75
N HIS A 115 -2.91 -7.96 22.71
CA HIS A 115 -1.62 -8.62 22.87
C HIS A 115 -0.51 -7.65 23.28
N ALA A 116 -0.44 -6.46 22.70
CA ALA A 116 0.55 -5.44 23.07
C ALA A 116 0.37 -4.97 24.54
N ALA A 117 -0.86 -4.60 24.92
CA ALA A 117 -1.17 -4.15 26.28
C ALA A 117 -1.00 -5.27 27.34
N ARG A 118 -1.22 -6.53 26.96
CA ARG A 118 -0.97 -7.71 27.81
C ARG A 118 0.52 -8.03 27.95
N ALA A 119 1.33 -7.76 26.93
CA ALA A 119 2.78 -7.82 27.01
C ALA A 119 3.39 -6.67 27.85
N GLY A 120 2.61 -5.60 28.08
CA GLY A 120 3.02 -4.42 28.84
C GLY A 120 3.64 -3.31 28.00
N GLY A 121 3.59 -3.42 26.66
CA GLY A 121 4.04 -2.36 25.75
C GLY A 121 3.08 -1.17 25.75
N ASP A 122 3.60 0.02 25.49
CA ASP A 122 2.85 1.27 25.57
C ASP A 122 2.22 1.64 24.22
N VAL A 123 0.90 1.49 24.12
CA VAL A 123 0.15 1.61 22.86
C VAL A 123 -0.47 3.01 22.75
N HIS A 124 -0.11 3.75 21.71
CA HIS A 124 -0.57 5.13 21.50
C HIS A 124 -1.18 5.36 20.11
N VAL A 125 -2.13 6.30 20.03
CA VAL A 125 -2.70 6.82 18.79
C VAL A 125 -2.18 8.23 18.53
N HIS A 126 -1.66 8.46 17.33
CA HIS A 126 -1.23 9.78 16.87
C HIS A 126 -2.02 10.18 15.63
N LEU A 127 -2.41 11.45 15.53
CA LEU A 127 -3.28 11.98 14.48
C LEU A 127 -2.59 13.08 13.69
N HIS A 128 -2.58 12.92 12.37
CA HIS A 128 -2.44 14.01 11.42
C HIS A 128 -3.85 14.43 10.97
N SER A 129 -4.37 15.49 11.58
CA SER A 129 -5.72 16.00 11.32
C SER A 129 -5.80 16.61 9.93
N THR A 130 -6.88 16.30 9.19
CA THR A 130 -7.24 17.00 7.95
C THR A 130 -8.47 17.89 8.14
N ALA A 131 -8.82 18.26 9.38
CA ALA A 131 -9.99 19.09 9.66
C ALA A 131 -9.86 20.51 9.08
N ASP A 132 -8.64 21.04 9.05
CA ASP A 132 -8.34 22.39 8.57
C ASP A 132 -8.13 22.46 7.04
N PHE A 133 -8.29 21.35 6.31
CA PHE A 133 -8.12 21.33 4.86
C PHE A 133 -9.40 21.79 4.15
N GLU A 134 -9.36 23.01 3.60
CA GLU A 134 -10.41 23.58 2.77
C GLU A 134 -10.56 22.79 1.45
N GLY A 135 -11.55 21.89 1.41
CA GLY A 135 -11.87 21.08 0.25
C GLY A 135 -13.15 20.28 0.42
N SER A 136 -13.69 19.74 -0.67
CA SER A 136 -14.84 18.84 -0.62
C SER A 136 -14.54 17.56 0.15
N ASN A 137 -15.57 16.82 0.58
CA ASN A 137 -15.40 15.54 1.26
C ASN A 137 -14.60 14.52 0.43
N GLU A 138 -14.76 14.53 -0.90
CA GLU A 138 -14.05 13.64 -1.83
C GLU A 138 -12.57 14.01 -1.95
N GLU A 139 -12.23 15.30 -2.02
CA GLU A 139 -10.84 15.78 -2.00
C GLU A 139 -10.17 15.49 -0.65
N ASN A 140 -10.88 15.69 0.45
CA ASN A 140 -10.42 15.37 1.81
C ASN A 140 -10.16 13.86 2.00
N GLU A 141 -11.02 12.99 1.45
CA GLU A 141 -10.84 11.55 1.48
C GLU A 141 -9.68 11.10 0.57
N ALA A 142 -9.52 11.72 -0.60
CA ALA A 142 -8.38 11.49 -1.48
C ALA A 142 -7.04 11.94 -0.84
N LEU A 143 -7.03 13.06 -0.12
CA LEU A 143 -5.87 13.54 0.64
C LEU A 143 -5.43 12.51 1.70
N ARG A 144 -6.37 12.01 2.51
CA ARG A 144 -6.07 10.97 3.52
C ARG A 144 -5.47 9.72 2.89
N ARG A 145 -6.00 9.27 1.75
CA ARG A 145 -5.46 8.11 1.01
C ARG A 145 -4.03 8.31 0.51
N ILE A 146 -3.67 9.53 0.09
CA ILE A 146 -2.30 9.88 -0.31
C ILE A 146 -1.38 9.81 0.92
N ILE A 147 -1.72 10.54 1.99
CA ILE A 147 -0.93 10.59 3.22
C ILE A 147 -0.76 9.19 3.83
N ARG A 148 -1.85 8.42 3.96
CA ARG A 148 -1.83 7.02 4.39
C ARG A 148 -0.90 6.17 3.51
N GLY A 149 -0.90 6.42 2.21
CA GLY A 149 -0.02 5.73 1.28
C GLY A 149 1.45 6.05 1.50
N ASP A 150 1.78 7.32 1.68
CA ASP A 150 3.15 7.77 1.84
C ASP A 150 3.76 7.26 3.17
N LEU A 151 2.93 7.08 4.21
CA LEU A 151 3.31 6.42 5.47
C LEU A 151 3.55 4.92 5.30
N LEU A 152 2.64 4.19 4.65
CA LEU A 152 2.77 2.75 4.38
C LEU A 152 3.96 2.40 3.47
N SER A 153 4.51 3.39 2.76
CA SER A 153 5.72 3.24 1.95
C SER A 153 7.01 3.47 2.73
N ALA A 154 6.93 4.03 3.95
CA ALA A 154 8.07 4.51 4.71
C ALA A 154 8.47 3.65 5.92
N PHE A 155 7.55 2.83 6.46
CA PHE A 155 7.83 1.90 7.56
C PHE A 155 6.99 0.62 7.47
N ASP A 156 7.44 -0.46 8.13
CA ASP A 156 6.69 -1.71 8.21
C ASP A 156 5.54 -1.58 9.21
N ALA A 157 4.39 -1.09 8.73
CA ALA A 157 3.15 -1.07 9.48
C ALA A 157 2.61 -2.51 9.66
N ALA A 158 3.25 -3.28 10.54
CA ALA A 158 3.05 -4.71 10.70
C ALA A 158 1.57 -5.12 10.85
N TRP A 159 0.75 -4.32 11.55
CA TRP A 159 -0.66 -4.60 11.80
C TRP A 159 -1.56 -4.31 10.58
N ASN A 160 -1.07 -3.58 9.57
CA ASN A 160 -1.77 -3.44 8.29
C ASN A 160 -1.67 -4.70 7.43
N ARG A 161 -0.65 -5.54 7.63
CA ARG A 161 -0.51 -6.79 6.88
C ARG A 161 -1.70 -7.71 7.17
N ASP A 162 -2.15 -8.44 6.15
CA ASP A 162 -3.24 -9.41 6.25
C ASP A 162 -2.74 -10.81 6.68
N ASP A 163 -1.45 -10.93 6.99
CA ASP A 163 -0.77 -12.13 7.43
C ASP A 163 -1.01 -12.30 8.95
N GLY A 164 -1.54 -13.45 9.37
CA GLY A 164 -2.00 -13.71 10.74
C GLY A 164 -0.92 -13.85 11.82
N GLU A 165 0.27 -13.27 11.63
CA GLU A 165 1.46 -13.45 12.47
C GLU A 165 1.92 -12.17 13.20
N SER A 166 1.35 -11.00 12.89
CA SER A 166 1.94 -9.69 13.23
C SER A 166 1.95 -9.26 14.71
N ALA A 167 1.38 -10.02 15.64
CA ALA A 167 1.46 -9.70 17.08
C ALA A 167 2.59 -10.47 17.81
N ALA A 168 2.99 -11.65 17.33
CA ALA A 168 3.91 -12.53 18.06
C ALA A 168 5.39 -12.08 17.97
N ASN A 169 5.78 -11.44 16.87
CA ASN A 169 7.19 -11.15 16.57
C ASN A 169 7.66 -9.76 17.04
N ALA A 170 6.76 -8.79 17.25
CA ALA A 170 7.14 -7.45 17.75
C ALA A 170 7.70 -7.49 19.19
N ALA A 171 7.16 -8.36 20.04
CA ALA A 171 7.57 -8.50 21.44
C ALA A 171 8.94 -9.20 21.64
N VAL A 172 9.60 -9.67 20.58
CA VAL A 172 10.84 -10.48 20.68
C VAL A 172 12.11 -9.61 20.62
N ALA A 173 11.99 -8.31 20.31
CA ALA A 173 13.14 -7.42 20.12
C ALA A 173 13.69 -6.77 21.42
N VAL A 174 13.17 -7.10 22.62
CA VAL A 174 13.55 -6.45 23.89
C VAL A 174 13.88 -7.44 25.02
N ASP A 175 15.03 -8.12 24.94
CA ASP A 175 15.98 -8.31 26.07
C ASP A 175 17.33 -8.82 25.55
N GLY A 176 18.18 -7.86 25.16
CA GLY A 176 19.54 -8.12 24.70
C GLY A 176 20.61 -8.08 25.80
N GLN A 177 20.30 -8.20 27.11
CA GLN A 177 21.33 -8.09 28.15
C GLN A 177 21.03 -8.83 29.47
N ARG A 178 21.05 -10.17 29.46
CA ARG A 178 21.08 -10.96 30.71
C ARG A 178 22.49 -11.14 31.29
N PRO A 179 22.71 -10.93 32.61
CA PRO A 179 24.03 -10.98 33.22
C PRO A 179 24.56 -12.41 33.42
N SER A 180 25.87 -12.57 33.26
CA SER A 180 26.55 -13.85 33.44
C SER A 180 26.64 -14.30 34.91
N GLY A 181 26.26 -15.54 35.20
CA GLY A 181 26.93 -16.33 36.26
C GLY A 181 26.08 -17.24 37.15
N ARG A 182 26.09 -18.56 36.85
CA ARG A 182 26.78 -19.61 37.65
C ARG A 182 26.24 -21.02 37.38
N ARG A 183 26.95 -21.72 36.50
CA ARG A 183 27.46 -23.10 36.66
C ARG A 183 26.66 -24.07 37.56
N GLY A 184 25.88 -24.95 36.93
CA GLY A 184 25.51 -26.28 37.44
C GLY A 184 25.88 -27.32 36.37
N SER A 185 26.54 -28.41 36.76
CA SER A 185 27.07 -29.45 35.86
C SER A 185 26.42 -30.80 36.16
N LEU A 186 26.14 -31.55 35.09
CA LEU A 186 25.84 -32.99 34.89
C LEU A 186 25.30 -33.03 33.45
N GLY A 187 25.75 -33.76 32.44
CA GLY A 187 26.54 -34.99 32.35
C GLY A 187 25.93 -35.77 31.17
N ASP A 188 26.66 -35.83 30.05
CA ASP A 188 26.85 -36.94 29.05
C ASP A 188 25.74 -38.02 28.94
N ASP A 189 25.26 -38.49 27.78
CA ASP A 189 25.82 -38.79 26.44
C ASP A 189 24.66 -38.77 25.39
N ALA A 190 24.78 -38.84 24.04
CA ALA A 190 25.85 -38.73 23.02
C ALA A 190 25.20 -38.70 21.60
N ALA A 191 26.02 -38.87 20.53
CA ALA A 191 25.68 -39.17 19.12
C ALA A 191 25.00 -38.09 18.23
N GLU A 192 25.43 -37.76 17.01
CA GLU A 192 26.74 -37.53 16.33
C GLU A 192 26.47 -37.41 14.79
N ALA A 193 27.08 -36.42 14.12
CA ALA A 193 27.34 -36.30 12.66
C ALA A 193 26.15 -36.34 11.65
N THR A 194 26.25 -35.90 10.39
CA THR A 194 27.36 -35.46 9.49
C THR A 194 26.73 -34.47 8.47
N ALA A 195 27.22 -33.24 8.22
CA ALA A 195 28.39 -32.80 7.43
C ALA A 195 28.19 -32.64 5.89
N ASN A 196 28.68 -31.48 5.42
CA ASN A 196 29.33 -31.18 4.13
C ASN A 196 28.56 -30.57 2.94
N ALA A 197 29.30 -29.67 2.27
CA ALA A 197 28.96 -28.90 1.07
C ALA A 197 29.96 -29.18 -0.07
N ALA A 198 29.59 -28.79 -1.29
CA ALA A 198 30.43 -28.63 -2.50
C ALA A 198 29.72 -27.58 -3.40
N THR A 199 30.31 -26.54 -4.00
CA THR A 199 31.59 -26.28 -4.70
C THR A 199 31.47 -26.33 -6.25
N GLU A 200 31.26 -25.12 -6.81
CA GLU A 200 31.88 -24.47 -8.00
C GLU A 200 31.99 -25.08 -9.42
N ALA A 201 31.69 -24.20 -10.40
CA ALA A 201 32.28 -24.03 -11.75
C ALA A 201 32.08 -25.17 -12.79
N ILE A 202 32.30 -25.02 -14.12
CA ILE A 202 32.93 -24.01 -15.01
C ILE A 202 32.00 -23.89 -16.28
N ASP A 203 32.03 -22.92 -17.22
CA ASP A 203 33.07 -22.69 -18.25
C ASP A 203 32.68 -21.53 -19.21
N ALA A 204 33.63 -21.03 -20.02
CA ALA A 204 33.44 -19.83 -20.88
C ALA A 204 34.04 -19.92 -22.30
N ALA A 205 33.33 -19.37 -23.30
CA ALA A 205 33.89 -18.89 -24.58
C ALA A 205 32.84 -18.01 -25.32
N SER A 206 33.01 -16.70 -25.49
CA SER A 206 33.82 -16.03 -26.52
C SER A 206 33.44 -16.31 -27.98
N ASN A 207 32.85 -15.30 -28.65
CA ASN A 207 33.45 -14.79 -29.89
C ASN A 207 33.17 -13.28 -30.11
N ARG A 208 34.02 -12.59 -30.87
CA ARG A 208 34.01 -11.14 -31.13
C ARG A 208 33.95 -10.83 -32.63
N GLY A 209 33.46 -9.64 -32.98
CA GLY A 209 33.71 -8.94 -34.24
C GLY A 209 32.44 -8.38 -34.90
N ALA A 210 32.46 -7.27 -35.62
CA ALA A 210 33.45 -6.19 -35.73
C ALA A 210 32.74 -4.94 -36.34
N ALA A 211 33.31 -3.74 -36.20
CA ALA A 211 32.66 -2.47 -36.56
C ALA A 211 32.65 -2.17 -38.08
N GLY A 212 31.76 -1.28 -38.51
CA GLY A 212 31.71 -0.72 -39.87
C GLY A 212 30.72 0.45 -40.02
N ASP A 213 31.26 1.65 -40.15
CA ASP A 213 30.66 2.94 -40.58
C ASP A 213 31.72 3.55 -41.56
N PRO A 214 31.48 4.51 -42.50
CA PRO A 214 30.52 5.62 -42.37
C PRO A 214 29.91 6.25 -43.66
N THR A 215 29.26 7.41 -43.46
CA THR A 215 29.05 8.58 -44.38
C THR A 215 27.86 8.66 -45.37
N ALA A 216 26.86 9.45 -44.96
CA ALA A 216 26.26 10.65 -45.61
C ALA A 216 25.76 10.63 -47.08
N ASN A 217 24.49 11.06 -47.29
CA ASN A 217 24.19 12.28 -48.07
C ASN A 217 22.77 12.86 -47.80
N ASP A 218 22.53 14.08 -48.31
CA ASP A 218 21.41 14.98 -48.00
C ASP A 218 20.00 14.65 -48.56
N ALA A 219 19.00 15.18 -47.83
CA ALA A 219 17.72 15.78 -48.24
C ALA A 219 16.92 15.27 -49.47
N ALA A 220 15.66 14.83 -49.22
CA ALA A 220 14.44 15.46 -49.79
C ALA A 220 13.13 14.72 -49.39
N ALA A 221 12.00 15.43 -49.59
CA ALA A 221 10.63 14.92 -49.75
C ALA A 221 9.82 14.52 -48.50
N GLU A 222 9.04 15.49 -48.02
CA GLU A 222 7.72 15.23 -47.43
C GLU A 222 6.83 14.48 -48.44
N SER A 223 6.28 13.31 -48.08
CA SER A 223 4.86 12.95 -48.32
C SER A 223 4.57 11.48 -47.98
N ASN A 224 4.16 11.20 -46.74
CA ASN A 224 3.10 10.23 -46.47
C ASN A 224 2.66 10.31 -45.00
N ARG A 225 1.51 10.93 -44.74
CA ARG A 225 0.84 10.91 -43.43
C ARG A 225 -0.60 10.41 -43.60
N GLU A 226 -0.75 9.15 -43.96
CA GLU A 226 -2.02 8.41 -43.86
C GLU A 226 -1.91 7.30 -42.83
N GLY A 227 -2.94 7.17 -41.98
CA GLY A 227 -2.94 6.26 -40.82
C GLY A 227 -3.26 6.91 -39.47
N ALA A 228 -4.04 8.00 -39.48
CA ALA A 228 -4.54 8.64 -38.26
C ALA A 228 -5.45 7.68 -37.47
N VAL A 229 -4.88 7.10 -36.40
CA VAL A 229 -5.63 6.36 -35.38
C VAL A 229 -6.71 7.27 -34.79
N ARG A 230 -7.91 6.74 -34.51
CA ARG A 230 -8.96 7.51 -33.81
C ARG A 230 -8.54 7.79 -32.36
N ARG A 231 -7.80 8.87 -32.17
CA ARG A 231 -7.49 9.46 -30.86
C ARG A 231 -8.80 9.87 -30.19
N GLY A 232 -8.91 9.63 -28.88
CA GLY A 232 -10.04 10.12 -28.10
C GLY A 232 -9.96 11.64 -27.95
N SER A 233 -11.06 12.31 -27.65
CA SER A 233 -11.00 13.73 -27.29
C SER A 233 -10.11 13.95 -26.06
N PRO A 234 -9.31 15.04 -26.02
CA PRO A 234 -8.47 15.36 -24.87
C PRO A 234 -9.29 15.38 -23.56
N PRO A 235 -8.80 14.77 -22.47
CA PRO A 235 -9.41 14.93 -21.17
C PRO A 235 -9.22 16.37 -20.66
N SER A 236 -10.26 16.95 -20.08
CA SER A 236 -10.17 18.25 -19.41
C SER A 236 -9.48 18.12 -18.05
N GLY A 237 -8.80 19.20 -17.62
CA GLY A 237 -8.17 19.31 -16.29
C GLY A 237 -6.65 19.07 -16.28
N LYS A 238 -6.10 18.85 -15.07
CA LYS A 238 -4.65 18.88 -14.75
C LYS A 238 -3.76 18.04 -15.68
N TYR A 239 -4.27 16.93 -16.22
CA TYR A 239 -3.49 15.98 -17.04
C TYR A 239 -3.66 16.16 -18.55
N GLY A 240 -4.41 17.17 -19.01
CA GLY A 240 -4.57 17.50 -20.44
C GLY A 240 -3.24 17.72 -21.18
N PRO A 241 -2.26 18.47 -20.64
CA PRO A 241 -0.97 18.70 -21.30
C PRO A 241 -0.18 17.42 -21.63
N LEU A 242 -0.30 16.37 -20.79
CA LEU A 242 0.32 15.07 -21.07
C LEU A 242 -0.34 14.34 -22.25
N TYR A 243 -1.67 14.49 -22.42
CA TYR A 243 -2.35 13.98 -23.61
C TYR A 243 -1.82 14.67 -24.86
N ASP A 244 -1.73 16.00 -24.85
CA ASP A 244 -1.28 16.78 -26.02
C ASP A 244 0.18 16.45 -26.37
N TYR A 245 1.05 16.34 -25.36
CA TYR A 245 2.45 15.95 -25.53
C TYR A 245 2.61 14.56 -26.16
N LEU A 246 1.94 13.54 -25.62
CA LEU A 246 2.03 12.17 -26.14
C LEU A 246 1.37 12.04 -27.52
N ALA A 247 0.21 12.68 -27.72
CA ALA A 247 -0.47 12.70 -29.02
C ALA A 247 0.38 13.40 -30.09
N GLY A 248 1.10 14.47 -29.75
CA GLY A 248 2.05 15.12 -30.65
C GLY A 248 3.31 14.30 -30.95
N HIS A 249 3.64 13.31 -30.12
CA HIS A 249 4.92 12.61 -30.18
C HIS A 249 5.03 11.60 -31.34
N GLU A 250 6.13 11.68 -32.09
CA GLU A 250 6.37 10.86 -33.28
C GLU A 250 6.88 9.44 -32.94
N PHE A 251 7.62 9.28 -31.83
CA PHE A 251 8.15 7.98 -31.41
C PHE A 251 7.09 7.07 -30.79
N ASP A 252 7.16 5.76 -31.11
CA ASP A 252 6.28 4.75 -30.51
C ASP A 252 6.62 4.43 -29.05
N ARG A 253 7.79 4.83 -28.55
CA ARG A 253 8.19 4.62 -27.16
C ARG A 253 8.77 5.91 -26.59
N VAL A 254 8.14 6.43 -25.52
CA VAL A 254 8.45 7.73 -24.91
C VAL A 254 8.90 7.50 -23.48
N ARG A 255 10.15 7.84 -23.18
CA ARG A 255 10.74 7.73 -21.84
C ARG A 255 10.80 9.12 -21.23
N LEU A 256 10.21 9.30 -20.05
CA LEU A 256 10.22 10.56 -19.30
C LEU A 256 10.69 10.29 -17.87
N SER A 257 11.63 11.10 -17.38
CA SER A 257 11.79 11.31 -15.95
C SER A 257 10.60 12.07 -15.39
N PHE A 258 10.39 12.01 -14.08
CA PHE A 258 9.29 12.73 -13.44
C PHE A 258 9.49 14.24 -13.52
N ALA A 259 10.73 14.73 -13.48
CA ALA A 259 11.04 16.14 -13.70
C ALA A 259 10.64 16.62 -15.11
N GLU A 260 10.91 15.83 -16.15
CA GLU A 260 10.44 16.14 -17.52
C GLU A 260 8.90 16.08 -17.61
N LEU A 261 8.28 15.13 -16.92
CA LEU A 261 6.82 15.02 -16.85
C LEU A 261 6.18 16.21 -16.13
N GLU A 262 6.81 16.76 -15.09
CA GLU A 262 6.37 17.97 -14.39
C GLU A 262 6.44 19.21 -15.29
N VAL A 263 7.48 19.31 -16.12
CA VAL A 263 7.58 20.35 -17.14
C VAL A 263 6.46 20.21 -18.19
N VAL A 264 6.14 18.98 -18.62
CA VAL A 264 5.02 18.71 -19.53
C VAL A 264 3.66 19.06 -18.90
N LEU A 265 3.45 18.72 -17.62
CA LEU A 265 2.20 18.99 -16.89
C LEU A 265 2.05 20.46 -16.46
N GLY A 266 3.15 21.23 -16.40
CA GLY A 266 3.18 22.57 -15.81
C GLY A 266 2.93 22.58 -14.29
N ALA A 267 3.02 21.43 -13.64
CA ALA A 267 2.70 21.22 -12.23
C ALA A 267 3.40 19.96 -11.67
N PRO A 268 3.67 19.90 -10.35
CA PRO A 268 4.24 18.72 -9.73
C PRO A 268 3.43 17.43 -9.96
N VAL A 269 4.15 16.34 -10.21
CA VAL A 269 3.64 14.98 -10.29
C VAL A 269 3.27 14.57 -8.85
N PRO A 270 2.02 14.12 -8.61
CA PRO A 270 1.57 13.81 -7.25
C PRO A 270 2.48 12.81 -6.53
N ALA A 271 2.63 12.94 -5.22
CA ALA A 271 3.36 11.96 -4.40
C ALA A 271 2.83 10.52 -4.61
N SER A 272 1.52 10.37 -4.81
CA SER A 272 0.93 9.07 -5.15
C SER A 272 1.42 8.47 -6.47
N ALA A 273 1.86 9.27 -7.44
CA ALA A 273 2.53 8.77 -8.64
C ALA A 273 4.00 8.39 -8.38
N ARG A 274 4.66 9.02 -7.41
CA ARG A 274 6.04 8.69 -6.97
C ARG A 274 6.11 7.43 -6.10
N ASN A 275 5.05 7.16 -5.34
CA ASN A 275 5.05 6.08 -4.36
C ASN A 275 4.27 4.83 -4.82
N TRP A 276 3.23 4.99 -5.67
CA TRP A 276 2.30 3.90 -5.97
C TRP A 276 2.27 3.50 -7.45
N ARG A 277 2.76 2.28 -7.74
CA ARG A 277 2.71 1.70 -9.10
C ARG A 277 1.27 1.63 -9.65
N GLN A 278 0.28 1.40 -8.78
CA GLN A 278 -1.13 1.36 -9.17
C GLN A 278 -1.65 2.68 -9.76
N TRP A 279 -1.04 3.82 -9.43
CA TRP A 279 -1.34 5.11 -10.06
C TRP A 279 -1.10 5.08 -11.57
N TRP A 280 -0.14 4.30 -12.04
CA TRP A 280 0.25 4.18 -13.44
C TRP A 280 -0.49 3.07 -14.20
N THR A 281 -1.54 2.49 -13.62
CA THR A 281 -2.28 1.42 -14.28
C THR A 281 -3.14 1.92 -15.44
N ASN A 282 -3.28 1.07 -16.45
CA ASN A 282 -3.91 1.39 -17.73
C ASN A 282 -5.46 1.22 -17.67
N SER A 283 -6.13 1.89 -16.72
CA SER A 283 -7.60 1.82 -16.51
C SER A 283 -8.27 3.20 -16.56
N GLU A 284 -9.07 3.48 -17.59
CA GLU A 284 -9.84 4.75 -17.69
C GLU A 284 -11.01 4.87 -16.70
N GLU A 285 -11.46 3.74 -16.13
CA GLU A 285 -12.59 3.66 -15.19
C GLU A 285 -12.13 3.91 -13.76
N SER A 286 -11.03 3.26 -13.34
CA SER A 286 -10.47 3.38 -11.99
C SER A 286 -9.64 4.65 -11.80
N HIS A 287 -9.04 5.18 -12.88
CA HIS A 287 -8.04 6.23 -12.82
C HIS A 287 -8.28 7.31 -13.91
N PRO A 288 -9.00 8.41 -13.58
CA PRO A 288 -9.31 9.46 -14.56
C PRO A 288 -8.09 10.10 -15.23
N HIS A 289 -6.92 10.09 -14.59
CA HIS A 289 -5.66 10.58 -15.15
C HIS A 289 -5.05 9.63 -16.21
N ALA A 290 -5.33 8.32 -16.15
CA ALA A 290 -4.88 7.36 -17.16
C ALA A 290 -5.46 7.64 -18.55
N ARG A 291 -6.60 8.34 -18.60
CA ARG A 291 -7.21 8.84 -19.84
C ARG A 291 -6.25 9.67 -20.68
N SER A 292 -5.27 10.36 -20.07
CA SER A 292 -4.35 11.22 -20.80
C SER A 292 -3.43 10.44 -21.75
N TRP A 293 -2.83 9.34 -21.29
CA TRP A 293 -2.01 8.51 -22.17
C TRP A 293 -2.84 7.53 -23.02
N LEU A 294 -3.89 6.92 -22.43
CA LEU A 294 -4.74 5.94 -23.12
C LEU A 294 -5.45 6.54 -24.34
N ARG A 295 -6.02 7.75 -24.23
CA ARG A 295 -6.70 8.43 -25.35
C ARG A 295 -5.74 9.00 -26.38
N ALA A 296 -4.51 9.34 -25.98
CA ALA A 296 -3.42 9.69 -26.89
C ALA A 296 -2.91 8.47 -27.70
N GLY A 297 -3.33 7.26 -27.33
CA GLY A 297 -2.96 6.01 -28.00
C GLY A 297 -1.72 5.33 -27.42
N TYR A 298 -1.36 5.63 -26.16
CA TYR A 298 -0.25 5.01 -25.44
C TYR A 298 -0.72 4.27 -24.20
N GLU A 299 0.10 3.39 -23.68
CA GLU A 299 -0.04 2.75 -22.37
C GLU A 299 1.28 2.83 -21.60
N VAL A 300 1.23 2.78 -20.26
CA VAL A 300 2.45 2.66 -19.46
C VAL A 300 3.00 1.24 -19.66
N ALA A 301 4.20 1.14 -20.23
CA ALA A 301 4.86 -0.12 -20.54
C ALA A 301 5.91 -0.52 -19.49
N SER A 302 6.58 0.46 -18.87
CA SER A 302 7.47 0.21 -17.73
C SER A 302 7.60 1.44 -16.84
N LEU A 303 7.80 1.19 -15.54
CA LEU A 303 7.90 2.22 -14.51
C LEU A 303 9.03 1.86 -13.54
N SER A 304 9.98 2.77 -13.35
CA SER A 304 10.96 2.73 -12.27
C SER A 304 10.71 3.90 -11.33
N LEU A 305 10.18 3.62 -10.14
CA LEU A 305 10.04 4.63 -9.09
C LEU A 305 11.41 5.07 -8.53
N PRO A 306 12.42 4.19 -8.31
CA PRO A 306 13.74 4.61 -7.85
C PRO A 306 14.50 5.53 -8.81
N ASP A 307 14.33 5.35 -10.12
CA ASP A 307 14.91 6.23 -11.14
C ASP A 307 13.99 7.43 -11.49
N GLU A 308 12.85 7.56 -10.80
CA GLU A 308 11.76 8.50 -11.08
C GLU A 308 11.44 8.58 -12.58
N LEU A 309 11.08 7.44 -13.18
CA LEU A 309 11.01 7.29 -14.63
C LEU A 309 9.84 6.42 -15.09
N VAL A 310 9.07 6.94 -16.03
CA VAL A 310 8.01 6.24 -16.74
C VAL A 310 8.38 6.06 -18.22
N VAL A 311 7.97 4.94 -18.80
CA VAL A 311 8.02 4.68 -20.23
C VAL A 311 6.62 4.38 -20.74
N PHE A 312 6.14 5.24 -21.63
CA PHE A 312 4.92 5.06 -22.40
C PHE A 312 5.25 4.36 -23.73
N GLU A 313 4.38 3.44 -24.16
CA GLU A 313 4.50 2.75 -25.44
C GLU A 313 3.19 2.89 -26.22
N ARG A 314 3.28 3.14 -27.52
CA ARG A 314 2.12 3.34 -28.39
C ARG A 314 1.42 1.99 -28.54
N ARG A 315 0.14 1.96 -28.19
CA ARG A 315 -0.65 0.73 -28.21
C ARG A 315 -0.65 0.16 -29.63
N PRO A 316 -0.34 -1.13 -29.84
CA PRO A 316 -0.31 -1.71 -31.17
C PRO A 316 -1.68 -1.54 -31.82
N ARG A 317 -1.69 -1.14 -33.10
CA ARG A 317 -2.94 -1.07 -33.88
C ARG A 317 -3.56 -2.47 -33.89
N GLY A 318 -4.66 -2.65 -33.16
CA GLY A 318 -5.44 -3.87 -33.26
C GLY A 318 -5.83 -4.07 -34.72
N ARG A 319 -5.40 -5.19 -35.33
CA ARG A 319 -6.13 -5.72 -36.49
C ARG A 319 -7.58 -5.80 -36.04
N GLY A 320 -8.50 -5.24 -36.85
CA GLY A 320 -9.91 -5.32 -36.54
C GLY A 320 -10.28 -6.77 -36.25
N PHE A 321 -10.99 -7.01 -35.16
CA PHE A 321 -11.71 -8.27 -34.98
C PHE A 321 -12.56 -8.44 -36.23
N GLY A 322 -12.23 -9.44 -37.04
CA GLY A 322 -12.98 -9.73 -38.25
C GLY A 322 -14.42 -9.99 -37.86
N ALA A 323 -15.35 -9.41 -38.62
CA ALA A 323 -16.73 -9.86 -38.54
C ALA A 323 -16.72 -11.37 -38.74
N THR A 324 -17.39 -12.11 -37.85
CA THR A 324 -17.67 -13.52 -38.06
C THR A 324 -18.57 -13.63 -39.28
N GLU A 325 -17.98 -13.89 -40.45
CA GLU A 325 -18.71 -14.36 -41.61
C GLU A 325 -19.39 -15.68 -41.21
N THR A 326 -20.70 -15.61 -41.05
CA THR A 326 -21.56 -16.77 -41.00
C THR A 326 -21.51 -17.44 -42.36
N VAL A 327 -20.61 -18.42 -42.53
CA VAL A 327 -20.69 -19.38 -43.62
C VAL A 327 -22.00 -20.13 -43.43
N GLY A 328 -22.93 -19.90 -44.35
CA GLY A 328 -24.09 -20.78 -44.51
C GLY A 328 -23.64 -22.06 -45.22
N ASP A 329 -24.07 -23.19 -44.68
CA ASP A 329 -24.11 -24.47 -45.39
C ASP A 329 -25.58 -24.77 -45.75
N ASP A 330 -25.77 -25.42 -46.90
CA ASP A 330 -27.05 -25.64 -47.61
C ASP A 330 -27.75 -26.94 -47.13
#